data_AF-A0A382LSX6-F1
#
_entry.id   AF-A0A382LSX6-F1
#
_cell.length_a   1.000
_cell.length_b   1.000
_cell.length_c   1.000
_cell.angle_alpha   90.00
_cell.angle_beta   90.00
_cell.angle_gamma   90.00
#
_symmetry.space_group_name_H-M   'P 1'
#
loop_
_entity.id
_entity.type
_entity.pdbx_description
1 polymer ?
#
loop_
_entity_poly.entity_id
_entity_poly.type
_entity_poly.pdbx_seq_one_letter_code
_entity_poly.pdbx_strand_id
1 'polypeptide(L)'
;IGDQKNILPYETTHGYGSTDVGDISWLVPTGGVRIASWVPGTSAHSWQAVASGGTSIGLKGMKLAVQVLSETAKEIYLNPSIPIKAKEELAINVGNEFIYVPLLGDRDPPLDYRN
;
A
#
# COMPACT_ATOMS: atom_id res chain seq x y z
N ILE A 1 -22.53 -1.71 -9.85
CA ILE A 1 -22.87 -0.57 -8.97
C ILE A 1 -23.79 -1.14 -7.89
N GLY A 2 -23.38 -1.15 -6.62
CA GLY A 2 -24.11 -1.80 -5.52
C GLY A 2 -23.19 -2.24 -4.39
N ASP A 3 -22.04 -2.85 -4.72
CA ASP A 3 -21.11 -3.42 -3.74
C ASP A 3 -20.26 -2.41 -2.99
N GLN A 4 -20.28 -1.12 -3.34
CA GLN A 4 -19.52 -0.10 -2.61
C GLN A 4 -19.94 0.06 -1.13
N LYS A 5 -21.03 -0.59 -0.71
CA LYS A 5 -21.51 -0.61 0.68
C LYS A 5 -21.12 -1.89 1.42
N ASN A 6 -20.58 -2.89 0.73
CA ASN A 6 -20.26 -4.19 1.28
C ASN A 6 -18.76 -4.26 1.57
N ILE A 7 -18.41 -4.58 2.81
CA ILE A 7 -17.02 -4.89 3.19
C ILE A 7 -16.84 -6.38 3.00
N LEU A 8 -15.98 -6.77 2.07
CA LEU A 8 -15.63 -8.18 1.85
C LEU A 8 -14.75 -8.68 3.01
N PRO A 9 -14.80 -10.00 3.32
CA PRO A 9 -13.85 -10.60 4.24
C PRO A 9 -12.41 -10.31 3.83
N TYR A 10 -11.52 -10.19 4.83
CA TYR A 10 -10.09 -10.10 4.57
C TYR A 10 -9.57 -11.43 4.02
N GLU A 11 -8.82 -11.36 2.92
CA GLU A 11 -8.17 -12.51 2.30
C GLU A 11 -6.73 -12.17 1.92
N THR A 12 -5.83 -13.13 2.11
CA THR A 12 -4.44 -13.00 1.67
C THR A 12 -4.37 -13.19 0.16
N THR A 13 -3.94 -12.15 -0.56
CA THR A 13 -3.77 -12.19 -2.03
C THR A 13 -2.32 -11.90 -2.40
N HIS A 14 -1.78 -12.62 -3.39
CA HIS A 14 -0.48 -12.31 -3.98
C HIS A 14 -0.66 -11.49 -5.26
N GLY A 15 -0.03 -10.31 -5.33
CA GLY A 15 -0.05 -9.43 -6.50
C GLY A 15 1.35 -9.21 -7.06
N TYR A 16 1.45 -8.96 -8.36
CA TYR A 16 2.72 -8.76 -9.08
C TYR A 16 3.10 -7.28 -9.26
N GLY A 17 2.71 -6.41 -8.31
CA GLY A 17 3.06 -4.99 -8.37
C GLY A 17 4.53 -4.74 -8.02
N SER A 18 5.15 -3.74 -8.66
CA SER A 18 6.51 -3.29 -8.32
C SER A 18 6.43 -1.94 -7.59
N THR A 19 6.84 -1.91 -6.33
CA THR A 19 6.85 -0.73 -5.46
C THR A 19 7.92 -0.89 -4.39
N ASP A 20 8.52 0.24 -4.01
CA ASP A 20 9.39 0.41 -2.84
C ASP A 20 8.76 -0.07 -1.51
N VAL A 21 7.43 0.01 -1.39
CA VAL A 21 6.69 -0.52 -0.23
C VAL A 21 6.95 -2.01 -0.02
N GLY A 22 7.23 -2.76 -1.09
CA GLY A 22 7.58 -4.18 -0.99
C GLY A 22 8.85 -4.39 -0.14
N ASP A 23 9.85 -3.53 -0.28
CA ASP A 23 11.12 -3.65 0.45
C ASP A 23 10.94 -3.32 1.93
N ILE A 24 10.26 -2.22 2.25
CA ILE A 24 10.05 -1.82 3.65
C ILE A 24 9.10 -2.76 4.40
N SER A 25 8.21 -3.47 3.68
CA SER A 25 7.25 -4.41 4.28
C SER A 25 7.89 -5.62 4.95
N TRP A 26 9.16 -5.93 4.64
CA TRP A 26 9.94 -6.95 5.34
C TRP A 26 10.45 -6.50 6.72
N LEU A 27 10.49 -5.18 6.97
CA LEU A 27 11.07 -4.60 8.18
C LEU A 27 10.02 -4.03 9.14
N VAL A 28 8.91 -3.53 8.61
CA VAL A 28 7.84 -2.91 9.41
C VAL A 28 6.48 -3.44 9.03
N PRO A 29 5.56 -3.65 10.00
CA PRO A 29 4.21 -4.10 9.67
C PRO A 29 3.55 -3.12 8.71
N THR A 30 3.14 -3.64 7.56
CA THR A 30 2.68 -2.81 6.43
C THR A 30 1.31 -3.30 5.99
N GLY A 31 0.36 -2.37 5.94
CA GLY A 31 -0.99 -2.58 5.43
C GLY A 31 -1.31 -1.56 4.35
N GLY A 32 -2.06 -1.98 3.32
CA GLY A 32 -2.48 -1.11 2.23
C GLY A 32 -3.96 -1.31 1.89
N VAL A 33 -4.58 -0.28 1.31
CA VAL A 33 -5.96 -0.32 0.82
C VAL A 33 -6.00 0.09 -0.65
N ARG A 34 -6.82 -0.60 -1.45
CA ARG A 34 -7.11 -0.21 -2.83
C ARG A 34 -8.49 0.41 -2.91
N ILE A 35 -8.56 1.62 -3.47
CA ILE A 35 -9.80 2.39 -3.59
C ILE A 35 -9.98 2.77 -5.06
N ALA A 36 -11.21 2.61 -5.56
CA ALA A 36 -11.53 2.92 -6.94
C ALA A 36 -11.43 4.44 -7.19
N SER A 37 -10.38 4.84 -7.92
CA SER A 37 -10.21 6.19 -8.47
C SER A 37 -10.34 6.22 -10.00
N TRP A 38 -10.49 5.05 -10.62
CA TRP A 38 -10.64 4.86 -12.07
C TRP A 38 -11.88 3.99 -12.35
N VAL A 39 -12.32 3.97 -13.61
CA VAL A 39 -13.36 3.03 -14.04
C VAL A 39 -12.83 1.59 -13.89
N PRO A 40 -13.60 0.65 -13.30
CA PRO A 40 -13.17 -0.75 -13.17
C PRO A 40 -12.71 -1.36 -14.49
N GLY A 41 -11.61 -2.12 -14.47
CA GLY A 41 -10.99 -2.70 -15.66
C GLY A 41 -10.02 -1.77 -16.40
N THR A 42 -9.84 -0.52 -15.97
CA THR A 42 -8.82 0.37 -16.53
C THR A 42 -7.41 -0.16 -16.23
N SER A 43 -6.61 -0.40 -17.27
CA SER A 43 -5.21 -0.83 -17.10
C SER A 43 -4.38 0.28 -16.46
N ALA A 44 -3.51 -0.09 -15.53
CA ALA A 44 -2.46 0.80 -15.04
C ALA A 44 -1.51 1.19 -16.19
N HIS A 45 -0.79 2.31 -16.03
CA HIS A 45 0.12 2.88 -17.04
C HIS A 45 -0.55 3.23 -18.38
N SER A 46 -1.83 3.63 -18.35
CA SER A 46 -2.59 4.01 -19.54
C SER A 46 -3.05 5.47 -19.49
N TRP A 47 -3.32 6.07 -20.65
CA TRP A 47 -3.85 7.43 -20.71
C TRP A 47 -5.23 7.53 -20.08
N GLN A 48 -6.03 6.45 -20.10
CA GLN A 48 -7.35 6.37 -19.46
C GLN A 48 -7.23 6.50 -17.93
N ALA A 49 -6.19 5.91 -17.33
CA ALA A 49 -5.92 6.03 -15.90
C ALA A 49 -5.60 7.49 -15.53
N VAL A 50 -4.76 8.15 -16.34
CA VAL A 50 -4.41 9.58 -16.16
C VAL A 50 -5.65 10.46 -16.31
N ALA A 51 -6.42 10.28 -17.38
CA ALA A 51 -7.63 11.05 -17.64
C ALA A 51 -8.65 10.91 -16.51
N SER A 52 -8.82 9.70 -15.95
CA SER A 52 -9.74 9.44 -14.84
C SER A 52 -9.40 10.26 -13.59
N GLY A 53 -8.12 10.46 -13.31
CA GLY A 53 -7.64 11.21 -12.14
C GLY A 53 -8.13 12.66 -12.09
N GLY A 54 -8.27 13.31 -13.25
CA GLY A 54 -8.75 14.69 -13.36
C GLY A 54 -10.27 14.87 -13.27
N THR A 55 -11.03 13.78 -13.09
CA THR A 55 -12.50 13.82 -13.10
C THR A 55 -13.09 13.56 -11.71
N SER A 56 -14.42 13.63 -11.61
CA SER A 56 -15.11 13.45 -10.34
C SER A 56 -14.91 12.06 -9.70
N ILE A 57 -14.61 11.00 -10.47
CA ILE A 57 -14.34 9.66 -9.90
C ILE A 57 -13.00 9.65 -9.15
N GLY A 58 -11.95 10.25 -9.72
CA GLY A 58 -10.65 10.39 -9.09
C GLY A 58 -10.75 11.17 -7.77
N LEU A 59 -11.42 12.32 -7.78
CA LEU A 59 -11.59 13.16 -6.58
C LEU A 59 -12.42 12.47 -5.48
N LYS A 60 -13.50 11.77 -5.84
CA LYS A 60 -14.31 11.02 -4.87
C LYS A 60 -13.56 9.83 -4.29
N GLY A 61 -12.80 9.10 -5.11
CA GLY A 61 -11.92 8.02 -4.66
C GLY A 61 -10.84 8.53 -3.71
N MET A 62 -10.19 9.65 -4.04
CA MET A 62 -9.21 10.32 -3.17
C MET A 62 -9.81 10.72 -1.81
N LYS A 63 -11.01 11.31 -1.80
CA LYS A 63 -11.69 11.66 -0.54
C LYS A 63 -11.92 10.44 0.35
N LEU A 64 -12.38 9.33 -0.24
CA LEU A 64 -12.55 8.08 0.50
C LEU A 64 -11.21 7.55 1.02
N ALA A 65 -10.15 7.62 0.22
CA ALA A 65 -8.81 7.21 0.63
C ALA A 65 -8.29 7.99 1.85
N VAL A 66 -8.46 9.32 1.85
CA VAL A 66 -8.09 10.15 2.99
C VAL A 66 -8.88 9.76 4.23
N GLN A 67 -10.18 9.52 4.12
CA GLN A 67 -11.01 9.11 5.25
C GLN A 67 -10.56 7.77 5.84
N VAL A 68 -10.35 6.77 4.99
CA VAL A 68 -9.88 5.44 5.43
C VAL A 68 -8.52 5.54 6.11
N LEU A 69 -7.54 6.18 5.46
CA LEU A 69 -6.19 6.30 6.02
C LEU A 69 -6.19 7.05 7.37
N SER A 70 -6.96 8.13 7.48
CA SER A 70 -7.01 8.94 8.70
C SER A 70 -7.66 8.20 9.86
N GLU A 71 -8.80 7.54 9.64
CA GLU A 71 -9.47 6.76 10.69
C GLU A 71 -8.66 5.52 11.07
N THR A 72 -8.00 4.84 10.12
CA THR A 72 -7.08 3.74 10.42
C THR A 72 -5.89 4.20 11.25
N ALA A 73 -5.26 5.32 10.89
CA ALA A 73 -4.15 5.87 11.67
C ALA A 73 -4.59 6.23 13.10
N LYS A 74 -5.77 6.83 13.25
CA LYS A 74 -6.36 7.14 14.55
C LYS A 74 -6.65 5.89 15.37
N GLU A 75 -7.21 4.84 14.78
CA GLU A 75 -7.46 3.56 15.45
C GLU A 75 -6.14 2.93 15.94
N ILE A 76 -5.12 2.87 15.09
CA ILE A 76 -3.78 2.38 15.46
C ILE A 76 -3.19 3.18 16.62
N TYR A 77 -3.34 4.52 16.57
CA TYR A 77 -2.82 5.41 17.60
C TYR A 77 -3.54 5.23 18.95
N LEU A 78 -4.87 5.10 18.93
CA LEU A 78 -5.68 4.95 20.14
C LEU A 78 -5.64 3.53 20.73
N ASN A 79 -5.24 2.53 19.93
CA ASN A 79 -5.20 1.14 20.34
C ASN A 79 -3.79 0.52 20.15
N PRO A 80 -2.91 0.66 21.15
CA PRO A 80 -1.54 0.12 21.10
C PRO A 80 -1.44 -1.40 20.92
N SER A 81 -2.54 -2.15 21.13
CA SER A 81 -2.52 -3.60 20.89
C SER A 81 -2.35 -3.95 19.41
N ILE A 82 -2.76 -3.07 18.50
CA ILE A 82 -2.65 -3.27 17.05
C ILE A 82 -1.19 -3.37 16.61
N PRO A 83 -0.32 -2.37 16.86
CA PRO A 83 1.08 -2.47 16.45
C PRO A 83 1.86 -3.58 17.18
N ILE A 84 1.44 -3.98 18.38
CA ILE A 84 2.06 -5.13 19.08
C ILE A 84 1.78 -6.42 18.31
N LYS A 85 0.50 -6.72 18.05
CA LYS A 85 0.10 -7.93 17.31
C LYS A 85 0.67 -7.96 15.90
N ALA A 86 0.69 -6.81 15.22
CA ALA A 86 1.22 -6.71 13.86
C ALA A 86 2.74 -6.97 13.81
N LYS A 87 3.49 -6.58 14.86
CA LYS A 87 4.92 -6.91 14.99
C LYS A 87 5.15 -8.39 15.27
N GLU A 88 4.34 -8.99 16.13
CA GLU A 88 4.38 -10.44 16.40
C GLU A 88 4.11 -11.24 15.13
N GLU A 89 3.09 -10.87 14.36
CA GLU A 89 2.77 -11.47 13.06
C GLU A 89 3.92 -11.32 12.07
N LEU A 90 4.50 -10.12 11.94
CA LEU A 90 5.64 -9.89 11.05
C LEU A 90 6.83 -10.77 11.43
N ALA A 91 7.18 -10.85 12.72
CA ALA A 91 8.30 -11.66 13.20
C ALA A 91 8.13 -13.16 12.87
N ILE A 92 6.90 -13.67 12.98
CA ILE A 92 6.57 -15.04 12.57
C ILE A 92 6.73 -15.21 11.05
N ASN A 93 6.23 -14.25 10.26
CA ASN A 93 6.21 -14.34 8.80
C ASN A 93 7.62 -14.23 8.17
N VAL A 94 8.48 -13.36 8.68
CA VAL A 94 9.87 -13.22 8.17
C VAL A 94 10.82 -14.27 8.74
N GLY A 95 10.55 -14.74 9.96
CA GLY A 95 11.36 -15.71 10.69
C GLY A 95 12.47 -15.08 11.53
N ASN A 96 12.88 -15.78 12.59
CA ASN A 96 13.81 -15.28 13.60
C ASN A 96 15.24 -15.04 13.09
N GLU A 97 15.62 -15.66 11.96
CA GLU A 97 16.95 -15.54 11.36
C GLU A 97 16.96 -14.58 10.16
N PHE A 98 15.87 -13.82 9.95
CA PHE A 98 15.79 -12.88 8.85
C PHE A 98 16.80 -11.74 9.03
N ILE A 99 17.67 -11.58 8.04
CA ILE A 99 18.60 -10.46 7.94
C ILE A 99 18.20 -9.66 6.71
N TYR A 100 17.79 -8.42 6.92
CA TYR A 100 17.49 -7.51 5.82
C TYR A 100 18.77 -7.18 5.03
N VAL A 101 18.68 -7.29 3.72
CA VAL A 101 19.71 -6.85 2.78
C VAL A 101 19.02 -5.98 1.72
N PRO A 102 19.37 -4.69 1.61
CA PRO A 102 18.76 -3.83 0.60
C PRO A 102 19.11 -4.34 -0.79
N LEU A 103 18.14 -4.37 -1.70
CA LEU A 103 18.33 -4.87 -3.06
C LEU A 103 19.50 -4.18 -3.79
N LEU A 104 19.69 -2.89 -3.52
CA LEU A 104 20.74 -2.09 -4.17
C LEU A 104 22.07 -2.12 -3.43
N GLY A 105 22.14 -2.64 -2.20
CA GLY A 105 23.34 -2.56 -1.36
C GLY A 105 23.73 -1.11 -1.03
N ASP A 106 24.95 -0.97 -0.52
CA ASP A 106 25.64 0.31 -0.42
C ASP A 106 26.42 0.55 -1.72
N ARG A 107 25.92 1.44 -2.58
CA ARG A 107 26.53 1.74 -3.87
C ARG A 107 26.29 3.18 -4.29
N ASP A 108 27.23 3.72 -5.06
CA ASP A 108 27.06 5.01 -5.72
C ASP A 108 25.90 4.95 -6.74
N PRO A 109 25.20 6.08 -6.97
CA PRO A 109 24.21 6.18 -8.03
C PRO A 109 24.84 5.74 -9.36
N PRO A 110 24.13 4.94 -10.19
CA PRO A 110 24.71 4.40 -11.41
C PRO A 110 25.05 5.47 -12.45
N LEU A 111 24.50 6.68 -12.30
CA LEU A 111 24.66 7.81 -13.21
C LEU A 111 24.71 9.11 -12.42
N ASP A 112 25.63 10.00 -12.81
CA ASP A 112 25.69 11.37 -12.33
C ASP A 112 24.85 12.27 -13.26
N TYR A 113 23.60 12.48 -12.89
CA TYR A 113 22.63 13.24 -13.69
C TYR A 113 22.75 14.77 -13.53
N ARG A 114 23.76 15.28 -12.80
CA ARG A 114 23.83 16.70 -12.42
C ARG A 114 25.12 17.43 -12.82
N ASN A 115 25.94 16.84 -13.69
CA ASN A 115 27.08 17.53 -14.33
C ASN A 115 26.71 18.13 -15.69
#